data_AF-A0A1H5ACE7-F1
#
_entry.id   AF-A0A1H5ACE7-F1
#
_cell.length_a   1.000
_cell.length_b   1.000
_cell.length_c   1.000
_cell.angle_alpha   90.00
_cell.angle_beta   90.00
_cell.angle_gamma   90.00
#
_symmetry.space_group_name_H-M   'P 1'
#
loop_
_entity.id
_entity.type
_entity.pdbx_description
1 polymer ?
#
loop_
_entity_poly.entity_id
_entity_poly.type
_entity_poly.pdbx_seq_one_letter_code
_entity_poly.pdbx_strand_id
1 'polypeptide(L)'
;MTPEALGPYNRRVRLVVEVRDDQDELELVSGVFGAQGWGVRPARDGDSVTVDDGYAGLVVEVPVHGSRWTARSTAVEQVTTLAKRRKLDLWVRESKLIPPRPTETQTVYHVHRRVPADAGPVLRWLAEHWAAVGGLDVRHTLQLRGEYSDEQRERALAELGARNIGGPPFDPAAHDIRRAIGPRPDSGSTQWRRDARRVAVISAVVLVCVASGIVLGAFDTAWRFTALLVPAAISWPTGAWMTSNAPRPKLVRLGCGLILAGSGTFAGWMWGRSEDTGLSGLLAGLGMTLGLGLTAFGLWYALSASWFSRNVQWFLPVLAAPLPFVIPWVGAILHAVYLEDMFGIPADAVHVGFYWQYFVAFRPLAVAVLFLLGLIALAGWARHFNVQAPVSGFFRVSLVLAGLIAVLTVVQIALDDVEKAAGRAMDAAGAGHRPPGYFGLRAELVCVRPLGDGTPVVNGPVPTTHPVLSFQPSGDTLWLWDPSPSRGEDTERHALRVRAEDVELVVAHGRRC
;
A
#
# COMPACT_ATOMS: atom_id res chain seq x y z
N MET A 1 4.06 14.16 -35.77
CA MET A 1 3.98 13.70 -34.37
C MET A 1 3.44 14.85 -33.55
N THR A 2 2.21 14.74 -33.06
CA THR A 2 1.63 15.73 -32.15
C THR A 2 2.48 15.79 -30.87
N PRO A 3 2.78 16.99 -30.34
CA PRO A 3 3.53 17.10 -29.08
C PRO A 3 2.76 16.34 -28.00
N GLU A 4 3.44 15.38 -27.38
CA GLU A 4 2.89 14.68 -26.22
C GLU A 4 2.64 15.75 -25.17
N ALA A 5 1.37 16.03 -24.88
CA ALA A 5 1.00 17.04 -23.90
C ALA A 5 1.79 16.78 -22.62
N LEU A 6 2.54 17.79 -22.17
CA LEU A 6 3.40 17.74 -20.98
C LEU A 6 2.75 16.86 -19.93
N GLY A 7 3.34 15.69 -19.67
CA GLY A 7 2.87 14.81 -18.62
C GLY A 7 2.74 15.58 -17.30
N PRO A 8 1.87 15.15 -16.39
CA PRO A 8 1.66 15.86 -15.12
C PRO A 8 2.99 16.08 -14.39
N TYR A 9 3.42 17.34 -14.29
CA TYR A 9 4.65 17.73 -13.61
C TYR A 9 4.35 18.36 -12.25
N ASN A 10 5.25 18.18 -11.29
CA ASN A 10 5.14 18.78 -9.95
C ASN A 10 6.33 19.70 -9.62
N ARG A 11 7.33 19.79 -10.50
CA ARG A 11 8.52 20.62 -10.37
C ARG A 11 8.85 21.32 -11.68
N ARG A 12 9.50 22.48 -11.59
CA ARG A 12 10.08 23.18 -12.74
C ARG A 12 11.54 23.45 -12.44
N VAL A 13 12.41 23.11 -13.38
CA VAL A 13 13.84 23.38 -13.29
C VAL A 13 14.19 24.39 -14.37
N ARG A 14 14.84 25.48 -13.97
CA ARG A 14 15.40 26.45 -14.91
C ARG A 14 16.84 26.06 -15.19
N LEU A 15 17.18 25.93 -16.45
CA LEU A 15 18.51 25.61 -16.93
C LEU A 15 19.05 26.82 -17.70
N VAL A 16 20.32 27.11 -17.52
CA VAL A 16 21.08 28.01 -18.39
C VAL A 16 21.87 27.12 -19.34
N VAL A 17 21.55 27.24 -20.62
CA VAL A 17 22.12 26.44 -21.70
C VAL A 17 22.92 27.36 -22.59
N GLU A 18 24.16 27.01 -22.86
CA GLU A 18 25.01 27.69 -23.82
C GLU A 18 24.90 26.95 -25.14
N VAL A 19 24.53 27.68 -26.19
CA VAL A 19 24.43 27.19 -27.56
C VAL A 19 25.40 27.98 -28.39
N ARG A 20 26.00 27.37 -29.41
CA ARG A 20 26.86 28.11 -30.36
C ARG A 20 26.12 29.35 -30.88
N ASP A 21 26.82 30.49 -30.95
CA ASP A 21 26.26 31.78 -31.40
C ASP A 21 26.13 31.79 -32.94
N ASP A 22 25.26 30.92 -33.43
CA ASP A 22 24.84 30.79 -34.81
C ASP A 22 23.32 30.83 -34.83
N GLN A 23 22.74 31.68 -35.67
CA GLN A 23 21.30 31.90 -35.71
C GLN A 23 20.55 30.61 -36.07
N ASP A 24 21.10 29.80 -36.97
CA ASP A 24 20.50 28.54 -37.39
C ASP A 24 20.46 27.52 -36.24
N GLU A 25 21.52 27.43 -35.45
CA GLU A 25 21.59 26.56 -34.25
C GLU A 25 20.64 27.06 -33.15
N LEU A 26 20.55 28.37 -32.93
CA LEU A 26 19.65 28.96 -31.94
C LEU A 26 18.17 28.71 -32.28
N GLU A 27 17.80 28.84 -33.55
CA GLU A 27 16.46 28.54 -34.04
C GLU A 27 16.15 27.04 -33.95
N LEU A 28 17.13 26.18 -34.30
CA LEU A 28 17.00 24.73 -34.20
C LEU A 28 16.79 24.28 -32.75
N VAL A 29 17.64 24.74 -31.82
CA VAL A 29 17.53 24.41 -30.39
C VAL A 29 16.20 24.90 -29.83
N SER A 30 15.81 26.14 -30.13
CA SER A 30 14.54 26.71 -29.67
C SER A 30 13.33 25.94 -30.22
N GLY A 31 13.36 25.54 -31.48
CA GLY A 31 12.34 24.71 -32.12
C GLY A 31 12.23 23.31 -31.51
N VAL A 32 13.36 22.64 -31.29
CA VAL A 32 13.41 21.29 -30.69
C VAL A 32 12.88 21.30 -29.25
N PHE A 33 13.28 22.27 -28.44
CA PHE A 33 12.81 22.41 -27.06
C PHE A 33 11.35 22.87 -26.99
N GLY A 34 10.94 23.79 -27.87
CA GLY A 34 9.55 24.21 -27.99
C GLY A 34 8.61 23.06 -28.39
N ALA A 35 9.05 22.16 -29.27
CA ALA A 35 8.31 20.96 -29.64
C ALA A 35 8.13 19.96 -28.48
N GLN A 36 8.99 20.00 -27.46
CA GLN A 36 8.81 19.25 -26.20
C GLN A 36 7.88 19.98 -25.20
N GLY A 37 7.38 21.16 -25.56
CA GLY A 37 6.57 22.01 -24.68
C GLY A 37 7.39 22.73 -23.61
N TRP A 38 8.72 22.85 -23.77
CA TRP A 38 9.56 23.53 -22.79
C TRP A 38 9.56 25.05 -23.01
N GLY A 39 9.62 25.81 -21.92
CA GLY A 39 9.68 27.27 -22.00
C GLY A 39 11.11 27.70 -22.34
N VAL A 40 11.34 28.18 -23.56
CA VAL A 40 12.66 28.68 -23.99
C VAL A 40 12.61 30.19 -24.16
N ARG A 41 13.64 30.87 -23.66
CA ARG A 41 13.85 32.29 -23.92
C ARG A 41 15.34 32.62 -23.95
N PRO A 42 15.77 33.66 -24.67
CA PRO A 42 17.13 34.16 -24.55
C PRO A 42 17.41 34.66 -23.12
N ALA A 43 18.66 34.53 -22.69
CA ALA A 43 19.14 35.16 -21.47
C ALA A 43 19.03 36.69 -21.61
N ARG A 44 18.57 37.36 -20.56
CA ARG A 44 18.46 38.83 -20.50
C ARG A 44 19.53 39.38 -19.56
N ASP A 45 19.86 40.66 -19.67
CA ASP A 45 20.86 41.31 -18.81
C ASP A 45 20.59 41.14 -17.30
N GLY A 46 19.31 41.03 -16.91
CA GLY A 46 18.90 40.77 -15.53
C GLY A 46 19.06 39.33 -15.02
N ASP A 47 19.44 38.38 -15.87
CA ASP A 47 19.66 36.97 -15.48
C ASP A 47 21.09 36.71 -14.97
N SER A 48 22.00 37.69 -15.07
CA SER A 48 23.40 37.59 -14.63
C SER A 48 24.14 36.35 -15.18
N VAL A 49 23.87 36.00 -16.44
CA VAL A 49 24.52 34.87 -17.11
C VAL A 49 25.75 35.38 -17.85
N THR A 50 26.94 34.91 -17.47
CA THR A 50 28.14 35.05 -18.29
C THR A 50 28.20 33.87 -19.25
N VAL A 51 28.39 34.14 -20.53
CA VAL A 51 28.50 33.13 -21.58
C VAL A 51 29.92 33.24 -22.17
N ASP A 52 30.48 32.11 -22.58
CA ASP A 52 31.82 32.08 -23.19
C ASP A 52 31.78 32.64 -24.64
N ASP A 53 32.92 33.17 -25.11
CA ASP A 53 33.01 33.78 -26.45
C ASP A 53 32.60 32.78 -27.55
N GLY A 54 31.68 33.21 -28.43
CA GLY A 54 31.14 32.37 -29.52
C GLY A 54 29.94 31.50 -29.12
N TYR A 55 29.39 31.71 -27.92
CA TYR A 55 28.15 31.07 -27.48
C TYR A 55 27.10 32.11 -27.08
N ALA A 56 25.83 31.76 -27.27
CA ALA A 56 24.67 32.51 -26.83
C ALA A 56 23.95 31.74 -25.70
N GLY A 57 23.54 32.48 -24.66
CA GLY A 57 22.87 31.94 -23.49
C GLY A 57 21.36 31.83 -23.68
N LEU A 58 20.82 30.62 -23.54
CA LEU A 58 19.38 30.34 -23.48
C LEU A 58 18.96 29.91 -22.08
N VAL A 59 17.81 30.42 -21.64
CA VAL A 59 17.15 29.99 -20.41
C VAL A 59 16.02 29.05 -20.76
N VAL A 60 16.13 27.80 -20.31
CA VAL A 60 15.17 26.72 -20.60
C VAL A 60 14.47 26.30 -19.31
N GLU A 61 13.14 26.32 -19.30
CA GLU A 61 12.31 25.82 -18.21
C GLU A 61 11.81 24.40 -18.54
N VAL A 62 12.38 23.42 -17.85
CA VAL A 62 12.04 22.01 -18.01
C VAL A 62 11.08 21.58 -16.89
N PRO A 63 9.85 21.17 -17.22
CA PRO A 63 8.94 20.56 -16.26
C PRO A 63 9.39 19.13 -15.95
N VAL A 64 9.54 18.81 -14.66
CA VAL A 64 9.98 17.49 -14.19
C VAL A 64 8.99 16.94 -13.17
N HIS A 65 8.76 15.63 -13.23
CA HIS A 65 7.99 14.90 -12.23
C HIS A 65 8.92 14.21 -11.22
N GLY A 66 8.48 14.12 -9.96
CA GLY A 66 9.14 13.33 -8.93
C GLY A 66 9.78 14.16 -7.81
N SER A 67 10.87 13.63 -7.25
CA SER A 67 11.55 14.16 -6.07
C SER A 67 12.28 15.48 -6.36
N ARG A 68 12.31 16.37 -5.37
CA ARG A 68 13.11 17.60 -5.38
C ARG A 68 14.62 17.30 -5.51
N TRP A 69 15.05 16.15 -4.99
CA TRP A 69 16.47 15.84 -4.84
C TRP A 69 17.12 15.54 -6.18
N THR A 70 16.38 14.86 -7.07
CA THR A 70 16.88 14.44 -8.38
C THR A 70 16.33 15.26 -9.54
N ALA A 71 15.32 16.11 -9.32
CA ALA A 71 14.74 16.95 -10.38
C ALA A 71 15.79 17.74 -11.19
N ARG A 72 16.83 18.29 -10.54
CA ARG A 72 17.90 19.03 -11.22
C ARG A 72 18.71 18.14 -12.16
N SER A 73 19.23 17.02 -11.66
CA SER A 73 20.03 16.09 -12.46
C SER A 73 19.19 15.50 -13.61
N THR A 74 17.92 15.19 -13.36
CA THR A 74 17.00 14.68 -14.39
C THR A 74 16.74 15.71 -15.48
N ALA A 75 16.54 16.98 -15.16
CA ALA A 75 16.37 18.03 -16.16
C ALA A 75 17.62 18.18 -17.05
N VAL A 76 18.80 18.18 -16.45
CA VAL A 76 20.08 18.22 -17.17
C VAL A 76 20.24 16.99 -18.07
N GLU A 77 19.93 15.80 -17.55
CA GLU A 77 19.99 14.54 -18.32
C GLU A 77 19.01 14.54 -19.51
N GLN A 78 17.79 15.05 -19.32
CA GLN A 78 16.80 15.19 -20.41
C GLN A 78 17.31 16.11 -21.52
N VAL A 79 17.84 17.29 -21.16
CA VAL A 79 18.41 18.23 -22.13
C VAL A 79 19.62 17.64 -22.84
N THR A 80 20.57 17.07 -22.10
CA THR A 80 21.79 16.48 -22.68
C THR A 80 21.50 15.25 -23.52
N THR A 81 20.54 14.41 -23.14
CA THR A 81 20.10 13.25 -23.94
C THR A 81 19.41 13.71 -25.22
N LEU A 82 18.56 14.73 -25.13
CA LEU A 82 17.90 15.29 -26.30
C LEU A 82 18.90 15.93 -27.27
N ALA A 83 19.86 16.70 -26.74
CA ALA A 83 20.97 17.28 -27.49
C ALA A 83 21.79 16.20 -28.20
N LYS A 84 22.20 15.14 -27.49
CA LYS A 84 22.94 14.01 -28.10
C LYS A 84 22.14 13.30 -29.19
N ARG A 85 20.84 13.09 -28.98
CA ARG A 85 19.94 12.44 -29.97
C ARG A 85 19.71 13.30 -31.21
N ARG A 86 19.64 14.62 -31.04
CA ARG A 86 19.40 15.60 -32.11
C ARG A 86 20.66 16.24 -32.67
N LYS A 87 21.84 15.85 -32.15
CA LYS A 87 23.17 16.38 -32.53
C LYS A 87 23.29 17.89 -32.37
N LEU A 88 22.66 18.44 -31.32
CA LEU A 88 22.72 19.86 -31.01
C LEU A 88 24.03 20.19 -30.30
N ASP A 89 24.67 21.29 -30.69
CA ASP A 89 25.89 21.80 -30.05
C ASP A 89 25.52 22.72 -28.89
N LEU A 90 25.29 22.11 -27.73
CA LEU A 90 24.91 22.83 -26.51
C LEU A 90 25.53 22.22 -25.26
N TRP A 91 25.74 23.09 -24.27
CA TRP A 91 26.22 22.73 -22.95
C TRP A 91 25.30 23.31 -21.86
N VAL A 92 25.11 22.58 -20.75
CA VAL A 92 24.31 23.06 -19.63
C VAL A 92 25.23 23.63 -18.55
N ARG A 93 25.25 24.96 -18.41
CA ARG A 93 26.12 25.67 -17.47
C ARG A 93 25.59 25.67 -16.05
N GLU A 94 24.31 26.02 -15.88
CA GLU A 94 23.68 26.08 -14.57
C GLU A 94 22.32 25.38 -14.56
N SER A 95 22.01 24.71 -13.46
CA SER A 95 20.67 24.19 -13.20
C SER A 95 20.15 24.70 -11.86
N LYS A 96 18.94 25.27 -11.85
CA LYS A 96 18.31 25.79 -10.64
C LYS A 96 16.87 25.28 -10.56
N LEU A 97 16.56 24.61 -9.47
CA LEU A 97 15.18 24.24 -9.18
C LEU A 97 14.40 25.53 -8.89
N ILE A 98 13.35 25.81 -9.67
CA ILE A 98 12.47 26.92 -9.40
C ILE A 98 11.68 26.53 -8.14
N PRO A 99 11.89 27.20 -6.99
CA PRO A 99 11.06 26.93 -5.84
C PRO A 99 9.61 27.19 -6.25
N PRO A 100 8.65 26.37 -5.80
CA PRO A 100 7.25 26.77 -5.92
C PRO A 100 7.16 28.17 -5.33
N ARG A 101 6.49 29.09 -6.06
CA ARG A 101 6.29 30.46 -5.58
C ARG A 101 5.79 30.31 -4.13
N PRO A 102 6.48 30.89 -3.13
CA PRO A 102 6.06 30.73 -1.75
C PRO A 102 4.58 31.06 -1.73
N THR A 103 3.75 30.09 -1.35
CA THR A 103 2.31 30.23 -1.40
C THR A 103 2.01 31.46 -0.58
N GLU A 104 1.69 32.58 -1.24
CA GLU A 104 1.19 33.76 -0.56
C GLU A 104 0.11 33.25 0.38
N THR A 105 0.20 33.54 1.68
CA THR A 105 -0.63 32.90 2.69
C THR A 105 -2.08 32.97 2.23
N GLN A 106 -2.72 31.83 1.98
CA GLN A 106 -4.12 31.80 1.52
C GLN A 106 -5.00 31.48 2.71
N THR A 107 -6.01 32.31 2.92
CA THR A 107 -7.03 32.07 3.94
C THR A 107 -8.26 31.46 3.27
N VAL A 108 -8.60 30.24 3.68
CA VAL A 108 -9.78 29.52 3.20
C VAL A 108 -10.95 29.79 4.14
N TYR A 109 -12.01 30.39 3.61
CA TYR A 109 -13.27 30.67 4.27
C TYR A 109 -14.34 29.68 3.82
N HIS A 110 -15.04 29.08 4.77
CA HIS A 110 -16.22 28.25 4.57
C HIS A 110 -17.45 29.05 4.98
N VAL A 111 -18.45 29.09 4.12
CA VAL A 111 -19.75 29.70 4.42
C VAL A 111 -20.60 28.71 5.22
N HIS A 112 -21.14 29.15 6.35
CA HIS A 112 -22.08 28.38 7.15
C HIS A 112 -23.37 29.16 7.41
N ARG A 113 -24.45 28.45 7.77
CA ARG A 113 -25.71 29.07 8.18
C ARG A 113 -25.57 29.71 9.56
N ARG A 114 -26.02 30.95 9.66
CA ARG A 114 -26.07 31.71 10.91
C ARG A 114 -27.12 31.11 11.84
N VAL A 115 -26.85 31.17 13.14
CA VAL A 115 -27.81 30.77 14.17
C VAL A 115 -28.84 31.91 14.32
N PRO A 116 -30.15 31.61 14.32
CA PRO A 116 -31.18 32.62 14.57
C PRO A 116 -30.94 33.39 15.87
N ALA A 117 -31.20 34.70 15.87
CA ALA A 117 -30.91 35.57 17.02
C ALA A 117 -31.79 35.24 18.25
N ASP A 118 -32.98 34.71 18.01
CA ASP A 118 -33.97 34.24 18.97
C ASP A 118 -33.67 32.83 19.54
N ALA A 119 -32.63 32.15 19.04
CA ALA A 119 -32.23 30.85 19.55
C ALA A 119 -31.86 30.90 21.04
N GLY A 120 -32.43 29.98 21.82
CA GLY A 120 -32.10 29.80 23.24
C GLY A 120 -30.61 29.50 23.48
N PRO A 121 -30.10 29.73 24.70
CA PRO A 121 -28.66 29.65 25.00
C PRO A 121 -28.05 28.28 24.71
N VAL A 122 -28.80 27.19 24.95
CA VAL A 122 -28.34 25.83 24.66
C VAL A 122 -28.22 25.57 23.16
N LEU A 123 -29.20 26.03 22.37
CA LEU A 123 -29.18 25.88 20.92
C LEU A 123 -28.03 26.68 20.30
N ARG A 124 -27.77 27.89 20.80
CA ARG A 124 -26.63 28.72 20.39
C ARG A 124 -25.30 28.04 20.72
N TRP A 125 -25.16 27.51 21.93
CA TRP A 125 -23.99 26.73 22.33
C TRP A 125 -23.76 25.50 21.43
N LEU A 126 -24.80 24.71 21.16
CA LEU A 126 -24.71 23.54 20.25
C LEU A 126 -24.35 23.96 18.83
N ALA A 127 -24.97 25.02 18.33
CA ALA A 127 -24.75 25.50 16.97
C ALA A 127 -23.35 26.08 16.78
N GLU A 128 -22.76 26.72 17.79
CA GLU A 128 -21.34 27.14 17.77
C GLU A 128 -20.40 25.94 17.64
N HIS A 129 -20.67 24.85 18.36
CA HIS A 129 -19.86 23.62 18.27
C HIS A 129 -20.06 22.93 16.92
N TRP A 130 -21.31 22.87 16.43
CA TRP A 130 -21.65 22.27 15.15
C TRP A 130 -21.06 23.06 13.97
N ALA A 131 -21.12 24.40 14.01
CA ALA A 131 -20.46 25.28 13.05
C ALA A 131 -18.94 25.13 13.09
N ALA A 132 -18.36 25.00 14.29
CA ALA A 132 -16.91 24.86 14.43
C ALA A 132 -16.38 23.59 13.74
N VAL A 133 -17.12 22.48 13.76
CA VAL A 133 -16.78 21.23 13.06
C VAL A 133 -17.25 21.17 11.60
N GLY A 134 -18.02 22.16 11.12
CA GLY A 134 -18.49 22.27 9.75
C GLY A 134 -19.85 21.64 9.46
N GLY A 135 -20.61 21.29 10.50
CA GLY A 135 -21.94 20.70 10.35
C GLY A 135 -23.02 21.66 9.82
N LEU A 136 -22.75 22.97 9.78
CA LEU A 136 -23.63 24.01 9.20
C LEU A 136 -23.12 24.58 7.86
N ASP A 137 -22.09 23.97 7.25
CA ASP A 137 -21.49 24.48 6.03
C ASP A 137 -22.42 24.33 4.81
N VAL A 138 -22.49 25.37 3.98
CA VAL A 138 -23.33 25.40 2.76
C VAL A 138 -22.56 24.91 1.52
N ARG A 139 -21.43 24.20 1.72
CA ARG A 139 -20.51 23.73 0.67
C ARG A 139 -20.01 24.85 -0.26
N HIS A 140 -19.98 26.08 0.24
CA HIS A 140 -19.42 27.23 -0.47
C HIS A 140 -18.13 27.67 0.22
N THR A 141 -17.06 27.80 -0.57
CA THR A 141 -15.72 28.14 -0.05
C THR A 141 -15.09 29.28 -0.84
N LEU A 142 -14.56 30.28 -0.15
CA LEU A 142 -13.81 31.38 -0.74
C LEU A 142 -12.34 31.31 -0.29
N GLN A 143 -11.42 31.48 -1.23
CA GLN A 143 -9.99 31.54 -0.94
C GLN A 143 -9.49 32.96 -1.24
N LEU A 144 -8.97 33.63 -0.22
CA LEU A 144 -8.36 34.95 -0.37
C LEU A 144 -6.86 34.90 -0.09
N ARG A 145 -6.11 35.73 -0.82
CA ARG A 145 -4.68 35.94 -0.58
C ARG A 145 -4.48 36.87 0.62
N GLY A 146 -3.46 36.59 1.41
CA GLY A 146 -3.09 37.33 2.62
C GLY A 146 -3.37 36.58 3.93
N GLU A 147 -2.67 36.98 4.98
CA GLU A 147 -2.97 36.56 6.35
C GLU A 147 -4.33 37.11 6.79
N TYR A 148 -4.94 36.45 7.76
CA TYR A 148 -6.18 36.91 8.34
C TYR A 148 -6.02 38.29 8.98
N SER A 149 -6.87 39.21 8.57
CA SER A 149 -7.21 40.43 9.28
C SER A 149 -8.73 40.61 9.28
N ASP A 150 -9.24 41.45 10.17
CA ASP A 150 -10.67 41.78 10.16
C ASP A 150 -11.08 42.48 8.85
N GLU A 151 -10.19 43.28 8.26
CA GLU A 151 -10.35 43.84 6.91
C GLU A 151 -10.45 42.74 5.82
N GLN A 152 -9.68 41.65 5.94
CA GLN A 152 -9.75 40.53 4.99
C GLN A 152 -11.07 39.77 5.13
N ARG A 153 -11.61 39.67 6.36
CA ARG A 153 -12.92 39.08 6.62
C ARG A 153 -14.03 39.93 6.00
N GLU A 154 -13.97 41.25 6.13
CA GLU A 154 -14.93 42.16 5.48
C GLU A 154 -14.85 42.06 3.96
N ARG A 155 -13.63 42.01 3.41
CA ARG A 155 -13.43 41.78 1.97
C ARG A 155 -14.01 40.45 1.50
N ALA A 156 -13.88 39.39 2.30
CA ALA A 156 -14.48 38.08 2.00
C ALA A 156 -16.00 38.15 1.94
N LEU A 157 -16.63 38.82 2.91
CA LEU A 157 -18.09 39.00 2.94
C LEU A 157 -18.56 39.86 1.77
N ALA A 158 -17.84 40.94 1.44
CA ALA A 158 -18.16 41.79 0.30
C ALA A 158 -18.06 41.03 -1.03
N GLU A 159 -17.02 40.20 -1.20
CA GLU A 159 -16.85 39.40 -2.42
C GLU A 159 -17.91 38.30 -2.55
N LEU A 160 -18.28 37.64 -1.44
CA LEU A 160 -19.36 36.65 -1.40
C LEU A 160 -20.73 37.27 -1.70
N GLY A 161 -20.99 38.48 -1.20
CA GLY A 161 -22.22 39.21 -1.50
C GLY A 161 -22.30 39.72 -2.94
N ALA A 162 -21.15 40.08 -3.53
CA ALA A 162 -21.08 40.62 -4.88
C ALA A 162 -21.07 39.55 -5.99
N ARG A 163 -20.60 38.32 -5.69
CA ARG A 163 -20.40 37.27 -6.70
C ARG A 163 -21.29 36.06 -6.42
N ASN A 164 -22.15 35.73 -7.38
CA ASN A 164 -22.86 34.46 -7.40
C ASN A 164 -22.26 33.57 -8.51
N ILE A 165 -21.43 32.60 -8.13
CA ILE A 165 -20.77 31.64 -9.04
C ILE A 165 -21.66 30.38 -9.24
N GLY A 166 -22.95 30.47 -8.92
CA GLY A 166 -23.93 29.38 -8.98
C GLY A 166 -24.22 28.78 -7.60
N GLY A 167 -25.44 28.27 -7.44
CA GLY A 167 -26.00 27.81 -6.17
C GLY A 167 -26.87 28.87 -5.48
N PRO A 168 -27.36 28.60 -4.25
CA PRO A 168 -28.11 29.57 -3.48
C PRO A 168 -27.28 30.84 -3.24
N PRO A 169 -27.85 32.04 -3.41
CA PRO A 169 -27.12 33.28 -3.20
C PRO A 169 -26.66 33.40 -1.74
N PHE A 170 -25.50 34.04 -1.55
CA PHE A 170 -25.03 34.39 -0.22
C PHE A 170 -25.92 35.48 0.37
N ASP A 171 -26.72 35.10 1.36
CA ASP A 171 -27.49 36.04 2.18
C ASP A 171 -26.72 36.39 3.46
N PRO A 172 -26.27 37.65 3.66
CA PRO A 172 -25.56 38.07 4.87
C PRO A 172 -26.42 38.03 6.15
N ALA A 173 -27.75 37.99 6.03
CA ALA A 173 -28.63 37.82 7.19
C ALA A 173 -28.67 36.35 7.65
N ALA A 174 -28.67 35.40 6.70
CA ALA A 174 -28.77 33.96 6.96
C ALA A 174 -27.43 33.23 7.01
N HIS A 175 -26.32 33.83 6.56
CA HIS A 175 -25.02 33.18 6.44
C HIS A 175 -23.89 33.99 7.11
N ASP A 176 -22.88 33.27 7.58
CA ASP A 176 -21.61 33.84 8.06
C ASP A 176 -20.45 32.95 7.60
N ILE A 177 -19.22 33.41 7.80
CA ILE A 177 -18.00 32.74 7.35
C ILE A 177 -17.17 32.26 8.53
N ARG A 178 -16.59 31.06 8.39
CA ARG A 178 -15.58 30.51 9.30
C ARG A 178 -14.32 30.14 8.53
N ARG A 179 -13.18 30.08 9.21
CA ARG A 179 -11.97 29.50 8.61
C ARG A 179 -12.06 27.98 8.55
N ALA A 180 -11.31 27.36 7.65
CA ALA A 180 -11.06 25.91 7.70
C ALA A 180 -10.44 25.51 9.06
N ILE A 181 -10.57 24.26 9.49
CA ILE A 181 -9.80 23.76 10.64
C ILE A 181 -8.37 23.52 10.18
N GLY A 182 -7.40 24.04 10.93
CA GLY A 182 -5.99 23.79 10.63
C GLY A 182 -5.05 24.50 11.60
N PRO A 183 -3.78 24.07 11.61
CA PRO A 183 -2.75 24.79 12.34
C PRO A 183 -2.52 26.18 11.72
N ARG A 184 -2.13 27.15 12.55
CA ARG A 184 -1.76 28.49 12.07
C ARG A 184 -0.61 28.35 11.05
N PRO A 185 -0.72 28.98 9.87
CA PRO A 185 0.40 29.02 8.93
C PRO A 185 1.54 29.83 9.55
N ASP A 186 2.76 29.29 9.52
CA ASP A 186 3.94 30.00 9.99
C ASP A 186 4.40 30.96 8.88
N SER A 187 4.43 32.27 9.16
CA SER A 187 5.08 33.24 8.29
C SER A 187 6.58 33.33 8.62
N GLY A 188 7.45 33.10 7.64
CA GLY A 188 8.90 33.33 7.79
C GLY A 188 9.82 32.55 6.84
N SER A 189 11.02 33.12 6.60
CA SER A 189 12.03 32.67 5.64
C SER A 189 12.81 31.39 6.02
N THR A 190 12.62 30.82 7.21
CA THR A 190 13.29 29.57 7.66
C THR A 190 12.36 28.35 7.68
N GLN A 191 11.50 28.26 6.67
CA GLN A 191 10.43 27.28 6.53
C GLN A 191 10.92 25.81 6.61
N TRP A 192 12.03 25.44 5.94
CA TRP A 192 12.43 24.02 5.84
C TRP A 192 12.88 23.38 7.17
N ARG A 193 13.65 24.08 8.01
CA ARG A 193 14.10 23.54 9.31
C ARG A 193 12.93 23.41 10.29
N ARG A 194 12.00 24.36 10.24
CA ARG A 194 10.79 24.34 11.06
C ARG A 194 9.83 23.24 10.62
N ASP A 195 9.65 23.05 9.32
CA ASP A 195 8.85 21.96 8.76
C ASP A 195 9.43 20.60 9.16
N ALA A 196 10.75 20.41 9.04
CA ALA A 196 11.42 19.19 9.49
C ALA A 196 11.23 18.94 10.99
N ARG A 197 11.40 19.98 11.83
CA ARG A 197 11.16 19.89 13.27
C ARG A 197 9.70 19.58 13.58
N ARG A 198 8.75 20.20 12.88
CA ARG A 198 7.31 19.98 13.03
C ARG A 198 6.94 18.54 12.68
N VAL A 199 7.45 18.03 11.57
CA VAL A 199 7.28 16.62 11.18
C VAL A 199 7.88 15.70 12.24
N ALA A 200 9.09 15.98 12.73
CA ALA A 200 9.71 15.19 13.80
C ALA A 200 8.87 15.17 15.08
N VAL A 201 8.32 16.32 15.50
CA VAL A 201 7.45 16.42 16.69
C VAL A 201 6.15 15.66 16.48
N ILE A 202 5.50 15.79 15.32
CA ILE A 202 4.27 15.05 15.01
C ILE A 202 4.54 13.54 15.00
N SER A 203 5.62 13.11 14.34
CA SER A 203 6.04 11.70 14.32
C SER A 203 6.32 11.18 15.73
N ALA A 204 7.02 11.96 16.56
CA ALA A 204 7.28 11.59 17.96
C ALA A 204 5.97 11.45 18.77
N VAL A 205 5.02 12.39 18.62
CA VAL A 205 3.71 12.32 19.27
C VAL A 205 2.95 11.06 18.83
N VAL A 206 2.92 10.77 17.54
CA VAL A 206 2.26 9.56 17.01
C VAL A 206 2.92 8.30 17.55
N LEU A 207 4.26 8.21 17.51
CA LEU A 207 5.00 7.06 18.05
C LEU A 207 4.75 6.85 19.54
N VAL A 208 4.72 7.92 20.33
CA VAL A 208 4.39 7.84 21.76
C VAL A 208 2.95 7.35 21.97
N CYS A 209 1.98 7.86 21.21
CA CYS A 209 0.59 7.41 21.32
C CYS A 209 0.44 5.93 20.94
N VAL A 210 1.13 5.48 19.88
CA VAL A 210 1.17 4.07 19.45
C VAL A 210 1.83 3.20 20.51
N ALA A 211 2.99 3.60 21.05
CA ALA A 211 3.68 2.87 22.11
C ALA A 211 2.80 2.73 23.37
N SER A 212 2.11 3.80 23.78
CA SER A 212 1.12 3.75 24.86
C SER A 212 -0.01 2.77 24.57
N GLY A 213 -0.47 2.71 23.31
CA GLY A 213 -1.45 1.72 22.86
C GLY A 213 -0.94 0.30 22.99
N ILE A 214 0.30 0.04 22.57
CA ILE A 214 0.94 -1.28 22.66
C ILE A 214 1.01 -1.73 24.11
N VAL A 215 1.48 -0.87 25.02
CA VAL A 215 1.51 -1.17 26.47
C VAL A 215 0.09 -1.45 27.00
N LEU A 216 -0.91 -0.70 26.53
CA LEU A 216 -2.29 -0.94 26.92
C LEU A 216 -2.83 -2.31 26.46
N GLY A 217 -2.41 -2.76 25.27
CA GLY A 217 -2.87 -4.01 24.65
C GLY A 217 -2.12 -5.26 25.10
N ALA A 218 -0.81 -5.14 25.38
CA ALA A 218 0.08 -6.26 25.66
C ALA A 218 0.08 -6.70 27.14
N PHE A 219 -0.31 -5.82 28.07
CA PHE A 219 -0.34 -6.14 29.50
C PHE A 219 -1.76 -6.43 29.98
N ASP A 220 -1.92 -7.44 30.84
CA ASP A 220 -3.21 -7.78 31.48
C ASP A 220 -3.38 -7.23 32.90
N THR A 221 -2.43 -6.43 33.36
CA THR A 221 -2.48 -5.82 34.71
C THR A 221 -3.35 -4.57 34.72
N ALA A 222 -3.99 -4.26 35.85
CA ALA A 222 -4.76 -3.02 36.03
C ALA A 222 -3.90 -1.75 35.79
N TRP A 223 -2.58 -1.84 36.01
CA TRP A 223 -1.63 -0.75 35.76
C TRP A 223 -1.52 -0.36 34.28
N ARG A 224 -1.96 -1.19 33.34
CA ARG A 224 -1.96 -0.87 31.89
C ARG A 224 -2.70 0.43 31.56
N PHE A 225 -3.72 0.79 32.34
CA PHE A 225 -4.47 2.03 32.13
C PHE A 225 -3.64 3.29 32.41
N THR A 226 -2.52 3.20 33.13
CA THR A 226 -1.59 4.33 33.27
C THR A 226 -0.99 4.75 31.93
N ALA A 227 -0.92 3.84 30.94
CA ALA A 227 -0.48 4.16 29.59
C ALA A 227 -1.41 5.18 28.88
N LEU A 228 -2.67 5.32 29.32
CA LEU A 228 -3.62 6.32 28.81
C LEU A 228 -3.34 7.75 29.29
N LEU A 229 -2.56 7.93 30.36
CA LEU A 229 -2.24 9.26 30.88
C LEU A 229 -1.46 10.09 29.87
N VAL A 230 -0.57 9.45 29.10
CA VAL A 230 0.26 10.10 28.09
C VAL A 230 -0.58 10.64 26.91
N PRO A 231 -1.39 9.84 26.19
CA PRO A 231 -2.26 10.35 25.14
C PRO A 231 -3.31 11.33 25.68
N ALA A 232 -3.81 11.14 26.91
CA ALA A 232 -4.69 12.11 27.55
C ALA A 232 -4.00 13.48 27.75
N ALA A 233 -2.76 13.51 28.24
CA ALA A 233 -1.98 14.73 28.42
C ALA A 233 -1.63 15.42 27.08
N ILE A 234 -1.36 14.63 26.02
CA ILE A 234 -0.99 15.14 24.69
C ILE A 234 -2.22 15.60 23.87
N SER A 235 -3.42 15.13 24.22
CA SER A 235 -4.66 15.49 23.50
C SER A 235 -4.88 17.00 23.43
N TRP A 236 -4.76 17.71 24.56
CA TRP A 236 -4.95 19.16 24.60
C TRP A 236 -3.95 19.95 23.74
N PRO A 237 -2.61 19.82 23.89
CA PRO A 237 -1.67 20.56 23.07
C PRO A 237 -1.78 20.23 21.58
N THR A 238 -2.06 18.96 21.24
CA THR A 238 -2.29 18.53 19.85
C THR A 238 -3.53 19.18 19.26
N GLY A 239 -4.63 19.18 20.01
CA GLY A 239 -5.89 19.81 19.63
C GLY A 239 -5.77 21.34 19.52
N ALA A 240 -5.09 21.97 20.46
CA ALA A 240 -4.80 23.40 20.44
C ALA A 240 -3.93 23.79 19.24
N TRP A 241 -2.93 22.96 18.91
CA TRP A 241 -2.09 23.16 17.73
C TRP A 241 -2.90 22.99 16.43
N MET A 242 -3.67 21.90 16.29
CA MET A 242 -4.51 21.62 15.11
C MET A 242 -5.58 22.67 14.84
N THR A 243 -6.01 23.41 15.86
CA THR A 243 -7.06 24.43 15.77
C THR A 243 -6.52 25.85 15.99
N SER A 244 -5.20 26.02 15.98
CA SER A 244 -4.54 27.30 16.31
C SER A 244 -4.79 28.41 15.31
N ASN A 245 -5.34 28.11 14.12
CA ASN A 245 -5.63 29.12 13.12
C ASN A 245 -6.83 30.03 13.45
N ALA A 246 -7.69 29.65 14.42
CA ALA A 246 -8.82 30.46 14.84
C ALA A 246 -9.20 30.17 16.31
N PRO A 247 -9.84 31.10 17.04
CA PRO A 247 -10.47 30.76 18.30
C PRO A 247 -11.56 29.70 18.06
N ARG A 248 -11.48 28.58 18.79
CA ARG A 248 -12.44 27.47 18.70
C ARG A 248 -12.92 27.08 20.11
N PRO A 249 -14.14 26.55 20.24
CA PRO A 249 -14.64 26.04 21.51
C PRO A 249 -13.69 24.99 22.09
N LYS A 250 -13.49 25.00 23.42
CA LYS A 250 -12.53 24.12 24.12
C LYS A 250 -12.80 22.63 23.83
N LEU A 251 -14.07 22.23 23.73
CA LEU A 251 -14.47 20.85 23.42
C LEU A 251 -14.06 20.42 22.01
N VAL A 252 -14.14 21.31 21.02
CA VAL A 252 -13.71 21.00 19.65
C VAL A 252 -12.19 20.80 19.61
N ARG A 253 -11.44 21.65 20.32
CA ARG A 253 -9.98 21.49 20.45
C ARG A 253 -9.63 20.15 21.07
N LEU A 254 -10.23 19.85 22.22
CA LEU A 254 -10.03 18.58 22.92
C LEU A 254 -10.42 17.39 22.02
N GLY A 255 -11.56 17.47 21.32
CA GLY A 255 -12.04 16.45 20.40
C GLY A 255 -11.06 16.16 19.26
N CYS A 256 -10.52 17.18 18.58
CA CYS A 256 -9.49 17.00 17.55
C CYS A 256 -8.24 16.30 18.11
N GLY A 257 -7.81 16.70 19.31
CA GLY A 257 -6.69 16.09 20.01
C GLY A 257 -6.92 14.63 20.38
N LEU A 258 -8.10 14.32 20.92
CA LEU A 258 -8.53 12.97 21.28
C LEU A 258 -8.65 12.06 20.06
N ILE A 259 -9.15 12.55 18.93
CA ILE A 259 -9.23 11.77 17.69
C ILE A 259 -7.82 11.39 17.23
N LEU A 260 -6.88 12.35 17.19
CA LEU A 260 -5.53 12.07 16.71
C LEU A 260 -4.76 11.17 17.69
N ALA A 261 -4.66 11.55 18.96
CA ALA A 261 -3.96 10.75 19.96
C ALA A 261 -4.63 9.37 20.16
N GLY A 262 -5.96 9.36 20.24
CA GLY A 262 -6.77 8.15 20.40
C GLY A 262 -6.65 7.20 19.21
N SER A 263 -6.57 7.69 17.97
CA SER A 263 -6.35 6.84 16.79
C SER A 263 -5.00 6.12 16.84
N GLY A 264 -3.93 6.82 17.23
CA GLY A 264 -2.60 6.23 17.42
C GLY A 264 -2.58 5.19 18.55
N THR A 265 -3.18 5.52 19.70
CA THR A 265 -3.29 4.61 20.84
C THR A 265 -4.18 3.40 20.53
N PHE A 266 -5.27 3.57 19.79
CA PHE A 266 -6.13 2.47 19.36
C PHE A 266 -5.39 1.54 18.39
N ALA A 267 -4.66 2.09 17.42
CA ALA A 267 -3.83 1.31 16.52
C ALA A 267 -2.76 0.51 17.28
N GLY A 268 -2.08 1.14 18.23
CA GLY A 268 -1.13 0.45 19.11
C GLY A 268 -1.78 -0.59 20.03
N TRP A 269 -3.01 -0.37 20.48
CA TRP A 269 -3.73 -1.35 21.31
C TRP A 269 -4.14 -2.59 20.52
N MET A 270 -4.70 -2.40 19.33
CA MET A 270 -4.99 -3.50 18.39
C MET A 270 -3.74 -4.32 18.12
N TRP A 271 -2.62 -3.63 17.96
CA TRP A 271 -1.31 -4.22 17.77
C TRP A 271 -0.85 -5.06 18.96
N GLY A 272 -0.81 -4.45 20.15
CA GLY A 272 -0.37 -5.12 21.38
C GLY A 272 -1.22 -6.32 21.76
N ARG A 273 -2.47 -6.37 21.29
CA ARG A 273 -3.38 -7.51 21.49
C ARG A 273 -3.22 -8.61 20.44
N SER A 274 -2.68 -8.28 19.26
CA SER A 274 -2.57 -9.23 18.13
C SER A 274 -1.36 -10.15 18.21
N GLU A 275 -0.36 -9.82 19.03
CA GLU A 275 0.84 -10.64 19.20
C GLU A 275 0.90 -11.22 20.61
N ASP A 276 0.72 -12.53 20.72
CA ASP A 276 1.24 -13.31 21.84
C ASP A 276 2.78 -13.36 21.69
N THR A 277 3.57 -12.32 22.04
CA THR A 277 5.04 -12.45 22.32
C THR A 277 5.80 -11.13 22.55
N GLY A 278 6.99 -11.26 23.15
CA GLY A 278 7.89 -10.19 23.60
C GLY A 278 8.57 -9.33 22.52
N LEU A 279 9.72 -8.73 22.84
CA LEU A 279 10.38 -7.66 22.07
C LEU A 279 10.62 -7.98 20.58
N SER A 280 10.81 -9.25 20.22
CA SER A 280 10.99 -9.70 18.83
C SER A 280 9.73 -9.55 17.98
N GLY A 281 8.53 -9.79 18.53
CA GLY A 281 7.26 -9.58 17.84
C GLY A 281 7.06 -8.10 17.51
N LEU A 282 7.23 -7.25 18.53
CA LEU A 282 7.13 -5.79 18.38
C LEU A 282 8.04 -5.23 17.28
N LEU A 283 9.29 -5.71 17.19
CA LEU A 283 10.21 -5.33 16.13
C LEU A 283 9.78 -5.88 14.76
N ALA A 284 9.36 -7.14 14.70
CA ALA A 284 8.93 -7.78 13.47
C ALA A 284 7.76 -7.02 12.84
N GLY A 285 6.73 -6.70 13.62
CA GLY A 285 5.62 -5.99 13.04
C GLY A 285 5.85 -4.46 12.90
N LEU A 286 6.72 -3.81 13.69
CA LEU A 286 7.18 -2.45 13.31
C LEU A 286 7.82 -2.50 11.90
N GLY A 287 8.60 -3.54 11.62
CA GLY A 287 9.08 -3.85 10.27
C GLY A 287 7.95 -4.02 9.27
N MET A 288 6.90 -4.78 9.59
CA MET A 288 5.73 -4.98 8.72
C MET A 288 4.97 -3.67 8.45
N THR A 289 4.73 -2.82 9.45
CA THR A 289 4.02 -1.54 9.27
C THR A 289 4.82 -0.56 8.43
N LEU A 290 6.13 -0.45 8.68
CA LEU A 290 7.03 0.34 7.84
C LEU A 290 7.08 -0.22 6.42
N GLY A 291 7.16 -1.55 6.26
CA GLY A 291 7.12 -2.22 4.97
C GLY A 291 5.82 -1.96 4.20
N LEU A 292 4.67 -2.06 4.85
CA LEU A 292 3.36 -1.74 4.28
C LEU A 292 3.26 -0.26 3.90
N GLY A 293 3.73 0.64 4.76
CA GLY A 293 3.78 2.08 4.46
C GLY A 293 4.65 2.38 3.25
N LEU A 294 5.88 1.86 3.22
CA LEU A 294 6.80 1.99 2.09
C LEU A 294 6.21 1.43 0.80
N THR A 295 5.51 0.29 0.89
CA THR A 295 4.83 -0.34 -0.25
C THR A 295 3.67 0.53 -0.74
N ALA A 296 2.83 1.03 0.17
CA ALA A 296 1.70 1.90 -0.18
C ALA A 296 2.14 3.22 -0.84
N PHE A 297 3.16 3.89 -0.28
CA PHE A 297 3.73 5.10 -0.89
C PHE A 297 4.42 4.81 -2.22
N GLY A 298 5.14 3.69 -2.33
CA GLY A 298 5.74 3.26 -3.59
C GLY A 298 4.68 2.99 -4.66
N LEU A 299 3.63 2.24 -4.33
CA LEU A 299 2.48 1.99 -5.22
C LEU A 299 1.82 3.31 -5.63
N TRP A 300 1.63 4.24 -4.68
CA TRP A 300 1.13 5.57 -5.00
C TRP A 300 2.02 6.27 -6.03
N TYR A 301 3.34 6.25 -5.88
CA TYR A 301 4.24 6.85 -6.88
C TYR A 301 4.27 6.12 -8.23
N ALA A 302 4.09 4.79 -8.23
CA ALA A 302 4.00 3.99 -9.45
C ALA A 302 2.70 4.26 -10.23
N LEU A 303 1.59 4.43 -9.50
CA LEU A 303 0.25 4.52 -10.07
C LEU A 303 -0.21 5.97 -10.29
N SER A 304 0.18 6.90 -9.41
CA SER A 304 -0.14 8.31 -9.58
C SER A 304 0.49 8.82 -10.88
N ALA A 305 -0.34 9.48 -11.71
CA ALA A 305 0.09 10.01 -13.00
C ALA A 305 0.63 8.96 -14.01
N SER A 306 0.36 7.67 -13.82
CA SER A 306 0.74 6.63 -14.79
C SER A 306 -0.34 6.42 -15.85
N TRP A 307 0.08 5.93 -17.02
CA TRP A 307 -0.86 5.48 -18.04
C TRP A 307 -1.75 4.33 -17.53
N PHE A 308 -1.22 3.49 -16.63
CA PHE A 308 -1.96 2.38 -16.03
C PHE A 308 -3.16 2.85 -15.20
N SER A 309 -3.01 3.86 -14.33
CA SER A 309 -4.14 4.35 -13.53
C SER A 309 -5.25 4.98 -14.37
N ARG A 310 -4.89 5.62 -15.50
CA ARG A 310 -5.87 6.16 -16.47
C ARG A 310 -6.66 5.06 -17.19
N ASN A 311 -6.08 3.88 -17.33
CA ASN A 311 -6.66 2.76 -18.07
C ASN A 311 -7.06 1.59 -17.16
N VAL A 312 -7.06 1.76 -15.84
CA VAL A 312 -7.28 0.67 -14.88
C VAL A 312 -8.63 -0.04 -15.09
N GLN A 313 -9.65 0.72 -15.50
CA GLN A 313 -10.97 0.20 -15.85
C GLN A 313 -10.95 -0.84 -16.98
N TRP A 314 -9.96 -0.77 -17.87
CA TRP A 314 -9.77 -1.74 -18.96
C TRP A 314 -8.92 -2.93 -18.54
N PHE A 315 -7.95 -2.72 -17.64
CA PHE A 315 -7.07 -3.77 -17.16
C PHE A 315 -7.74 -4.71 -16.16
N LEU A 316 -8.61 -4.17 -15.30
CA LEU A 316 -9.23 -4.96 -14.23
C LEU A 316 -10.03 -6.16 -14.80
N PRO A 317 -10.89 -6.01 -15.82
CA PRO A 317 -11.59 -7.15 -16.41
C PRO A 317 -10.64 -8.16 -17.08
N VAL A 318 -9.62 -7.68 -17.79
CA VAL A 318 -8.63 -8.53 -18.47
C VAL A 318 -7.83 -9.37 -17.46
N LEU A 319 -7.45 -8.78 -16.33
CA LEU A 319 -6.74 -9.48 -15.26
C LEU A 319 -7.67 -10.39 -14.45
N ALA A 320 -8.92 -9.99 -14.24
CA ALA A 320 -9.89 -10.75 -13.47
C ALA A 320 -10.44 -11.97 -14.24
N ALA A 321 -10.60 -11.88 -15.56
CA ALA A 321 -11.16 -12.93 -16.40
C ALA A 321 -10.50 -14.31 -16.25
N PRO A 322 -9.16 -14.46 -16.18
CA PRO A 322 -8.52 -15.75 -15.99
C PRO A 322 -8.57 -16.28 -14.54
N LEU A 323 -8.79 -15.44 -13.53
CA LEU A 323 -8.68 -15.85 -12.11
C LEU A 323 -9.62 -17.01 -11.73
N PRO A 324 -10.91 -17.05 -12.15
CA PRO A 324 -11.79 -18.17 -11.86
C PRO A 324 -11.31 -19.52 -12.40
N PHE A 325 -10.41 -19.53 -13.39
CA PHE A 325 -9.88 -20.75 -13.99
C PHE A 325 -8.50 -21.10 -13.44
N VAL A 326 -7.62 -20.11 -13.28
CA VAL A 326 -6.24 -20.32 -12.81
C VAL A 326 -6.22 -20.72 -11.33
N ILE A 327 -7.03 -20.08 -10.48
CA ILE A 327 -7.04 -20.36 -9.04
C ILE A 327 -7.39 -21.82 -8.72
N PRO A 328 -8.51 -22.40 -9.20
CA PRO A 328 -8.82 -23.80 -8.92
C PRO A 328 -7.83 -24.76 -9.56
N TRP A 329 -7.26 -24.41 -10.72
CA TRP A 329 -6.21 -25.23 -11.35
C TRP A 329 -4.95 -25.32 -10.48
N VAL A 330 -4.48 -24.20 -9.90
CA VAL A 330 -3.38 -24.20 -8.93
C VAL A 330 -3.75 -24.99 -7.67
N GLY A 331 -4.99 -24.85 -7.19
CA GLY A 331 -5.48 -25.63 -6.04
C GLY A 331 -5.45 -27.13 -6.29
N ALA A 332 -5.90 -27.55 -7.49
CA ALA A 332 -5.87 -28.94 -7.91
C ALA A 332 -4.43 -29.49 -7.99
N ILE A 333 -3.47 -28.72 -8.50
CA ILE A 333 -2.04 -29.10 -8.48
C ILE A 333 -1.56 -29.31 -7.05
N LEU A 334 -1.86 -28.39 -6.12
CA LEU A 334 -1.40 -28.50 -4.74
C LEU A 334 -2.04 -29.70 -4.01
N HIS A 335 -3.30 -30.03 -4.31
CA HIS A 335 -3.92 -31.27 -3.83
C HIS A 335 -3.32 -32.52 -4.47
N ALA A 336 -2.97 -32.47 -5.75
CA ALA A 336 -2.31 -33.58 -6.44
C ALA A 336 -0.91 -33.83 -5.86
N VAL A 337 -0.07 -32.81 -5.68
CA VAL A 337 1.21 -32.95 -4.98
C VAL A 337 1.02 -33.50 -3.56
N TYR A 338 0.01 -33.02 -2.84
CA TYR A 338 -0.27 -33.55 -1.50
C TYR A 338 -0.64 -35.04 -1.52
N LEU A 339 -1.46 -35.53 -2.46
CA LEU A 339 -1.94 -36.91 -2.49
C LEU A 339 -0.99 -37.86 -3.24
N GLU A 340 -0.57 -37.49 -4.44
CA GLU A 340 0.24 -38.31 -5.35
C GLU A 340 1.70 -38.34 -4.89
N ASP A 341 2.35 -37.18 -4.75
CA ASP A 341 3.78 -37.15 -4.42
C ASP A 341 4.04 -37.54 -2.95
N MET A 342 3.21 -37.07 -2.00
CA MET A 342 3.44 -37.34 -0.59
C MET A 342 2.84 -38.67 -0.12
N PHE A 343 1.64 -39.04 -0.57
CA PHE A 343 0.97 -40.26 -0.09
C PHE A 343 0.93 -41.39 -1.13
N GLY A 344 1.34 -41.18 -2.38
CA GLY A 344 1.25 -42.20 -3.44
C GLY A 344 -0.19 -42.52 -3.89
N ILE A 345 -1.15 -41.65 -3.57
CA ILE A 345 -2.58 -41.86 -3.83
C ILE A 345 -2.99 -40.98 -5.02
N PRO A 346 -3.62 -41.54 -6.07
CA PRO A 346 -4.13 -40.78 -7.20
C PRO A 346 -5.10 -39.67 -6.77
N ALA A 347 -4.94 -38.46 -7.31
CA ALA A 347 -5.74 -37.31 -6.89
C ALA A 347 -7.23 -37.44 -7.27
N ASP A 348 -7.56 -38.23 -8.29
CA ASP A 348 -8.93 -38.49 -8.74
C ASP A 348 -9.69 -39.48 -7.84
N ALA A 349 -8.97 -40.26 -7.03
CA ALA A 349 -9.53 -41.24 -6.09
C ALA A 349 -10.09 -40.62 -4.80
N VAL A 350 -9.91 -39.31 -4.60
CA VAL A 350 -10.39 -38.59 -3.42
C VAL A 350 -11.25 -37.40 -3.84
N HIS A 351 -12.47 -37.33 -3.32
CA HIS A 351 -13.36 -36.22 -3.65
C HIS A 351 -12.95 -34.94 -2.91
N VAL A 352 -12.40 -33.97 -3.64
CA VAL A 352 -12.16 -32.61 -3.14
C VAL A 352 -13.32 -31.71 -3.53
N GLY A 353 -13.97 -31.10 -2.54
CA GLY A 353 -15.03 -30.12 -2.80
C GLY A 353 -14.50 -28.90 -3.59
N PHE A 354 -15.27 -28.45 -4.57
CA PHE A 354 -14.91 -27.34 -5.48
C PHE A 354 -14.35 -26.09 -4.78
N TYR A 355 -14.99 -25.63 -3.70
CA TYR A 355 -14.56 -24.42 -2.98
C TYR A 355 -13.21 -24.59 -2.28
N TRP A 356 -12.83 -25.81 -1.88
CA TRP A 356 -11.57 -26.04 -1.19
C TRP A 356 -10.36 -25.86 -2.09
N GLN A 357 -10.50 -26.11 -3.40
CA GLN A 357 -9.45 -25.82 -4.39
C GLN A 357 -9.11 -24.32 -4.41
N TYR A 358 -10.10 -23.44 -4.24
CA TYR A 358 -9.87 -22.00 -4.15
C TYR A 358 -9.16 -21.62 -2.85
N PHE A 359 -9.54 -22.21 -1.73
CA PHE A 359 -8.94 -21.88 -0.43
C PHE A 359 -7.48 -22.31 -0.32
N VAL A 360 -7.10 -23.48 -0.87
CA VAL A 360 -5.69 -23.91 -0.93
C VAL A 360 -4.86 -22.89 -1.71
N ALA A 361 -5.33 -22.48 -2.88
CA ALA A 361 -4.61 -21.57 -3.77
C ALA A 361 -4.60 -20.11 -3.26
N PHE A 362 -5.53 -19.72 -2.37
CA PHE A 362 -5.63 -18.34 -1.89
C PHE A 362 -4.38 -17.88 -1.13
N ARG A 363 -3.82 -18.74 -0.28
CA ARG A 363 -2.63 -18.42 0.53
C ARG A 363 -1.39 -18.10 -0.34
N PRO A 364 -0.94 -18.99 -1.25
CA PRO A 364 0.19 -18.67 -2.13
C PRO A 364 -0.13 -17.51 -3.07
N LEU A 365 -1.38 -17.38 -3.55
CA LEU A 365 -1.79 -16.23 -4.35
C LEU A 365 -1.65 -14.91 -3.59
N ALA A 366 -2.08 -14.86 -2.33
CA ALA A 366 -1.94 -13.66 -1.49
C ALA A 366 -0.47 -13.28 -1.31
N VAL A 367 0.40 -14.27 -1.07
CA VAL A 367 1.85 -14.05 -0.97
C VAL A 367 2.42 -13.54 -2.31
N ALA A 368 2.05 -14.13 -3.44
CA ALA A 368 2.46 -13.65 -4.77
C ALA A 368 2.02 -12.21 -5.02
N VAL A 369 0.76 -11.86 -4.71
CA VAL A 369 0.24 -10.51 -4.86
C VAL A 369 1.03 -9.54 -3.98
N LEU A 370 1.34 -9.88 -2.73
CA LEU A 370 2.16 -9.04 -1.85
C LEU A 370 3.57 -8.80 -2.42
N PHE A 371 4.23 -9.83 -2.95
CA PHE A 371 5.53 -9.69 -3.60
C PHE A 371 5.46 -8.80 -4.84
N LEU A 372 4.46 -9.00 -5.71
CA LEU A 372 4.26 -8.19 -6.91
C LEU A 372 4.01 -6.72 -6.53
N LEU A 373 3.17 -6.47 -5.54
CA LEU A 373 2.92 -5.12 -5.01
C LEU A 373 4.20 -4.50 -4.47
N GLY A 374 5.06 -5.26 -3.78
CA GLY A 374 6.37 -4.83 -3.32
C GLY A 374 7.31 -4.43 -4.48
N LEU A 375 7.36 -5.22 -5.55
CA LEU A 375 8.16 -4.91 -6.74
C LEU A 375 7.65 -3.66 -7.48
N ILE A 376 6.33 -3.53 -7.63
CA ILE A 376 5.71 -2.34 -8.22
C ILE A 376 6.00 -1.12 -7.34
N ALA A 377 5.94 -1.26 -6.01
CA ALA A 377 6.29 -0.20 -5.09
C ALA A 377 7.74 0.25 -5.24
N LEU A 378 8.68 -0.69 -5.38
CA LEU A 378 10.08 -0.40 -5.64
C LEU A 378 10.27 0.34 -6.98
N ALA A 379 9.55 -0.07 -8.03
CA ALA A 379 9.51 0.66 -9.30
C ALA A 379 8.97 2.08 -9.14
N GLY A 380 7.94 2.25 -8.31
CA GLY A 380 7.36 3.55 -7.99
C GLY A 380 8.33 4.47 -7.26
N TRP A 381 9.10 3.94 -6.31
CA TRP A 381 10.19 4.68 -5.67
C TRP A 381 11.30 5.05 -6.65
N ALA A 382 11.71 4.12 -7.51
CA ALA A 382 12.70 4.39 -8.54
C ALA A 382 12.23 5.48 -9.52
N ARG A 383 10.95 5.45 -9.90
CA ARG A 383 10.29 6.50 -10.70
C ARG A 383 10.25 7.83 -9.94
N HIS A 384 9.88 7.81 -8.66
CA HIS A 384 9.83 9.02 -7.83
C HIS A 384 11.20 9.71 -7.73
N PHE A 385 12.26 8.93 -7.57
CA PHE A 385 13.63 9.43 -7.51
C PHE A 385 14.28 9.61 -8.89
N ASN A 386 13.59 9.37 -10.00
CA ASN A 386 14.15 9.48 -11.35
C ASN A 386 15.50 8.74 -11.48
N VAL A 387 15.56 7.48 -11.03
CA VAL A 387 16.77 6.65 -11.15
C VAL A 387 17.22 6.64 -12.63
N GLN A 388 18.45 7.08 -12.87
CA GLN A 388 18.95 7.59 -14.15
C GLN A 388 18.88 6.60 -15.33
N ALA A 389 18.87 7.12 -16.56
CA ALA A 389 18.74 6.35 -17.79
C ALA A 389 19.80 5.26 -18.05
N PRO A 390 21.10 5.39 -17.69
CA PRO A 390 22.07 4.32 -17.90
C PRO A 390 21.82 3.11 -17.00
N VAL A 391 21.22 3.31 -15.82
CA VAL A 391 20.82 2.22 -14.90
C VAL A 391 19.41 1.73 -15.22
N SER A 392 18.61 2.48 -15.98
CA SER A 392 17.20 2.14 -16.26
C SER A 392 17.01 0.82 -17.03
N GLY A 393 17.98 0.45 -17.87
CA GLY A 393 17.97 -0.83 -18.59
C GLY A 393 18.25 -1.99 -17.64
N PHE A 394 19.35 -1.91 -16.89
CA PHE A 394 19.70 -2.87 -15.85
C PHE A 394 18.60 -2.98 -14.78
N PHE A 395 18.05 -1.87 -14.31
CA PHE A 395 16.95 -1.83 -13.33
C PHE A 395 15.69 -2.52 -13.85
N ARG A 396 15.32 -2.30 -15.13
CA ARG A 396 14.19 -3.01 -15.75
C ARG A 396 14.43 -4.52 -15.82
N VAL A 397 15.63 -4.94 -16.24
CA VAL A 397 16.01 -6.36 -16.28
C VAL A 397 16.01 -6.95 -14.88
N SER A 398 16.62 -6.28 -13.90
CA SER A 398 16.65 -6.70 -12.49
C SER A 398 15.25 -6.78 -11.89
N LEU A 399 14.32 -5.90 -12.28
CA LEU A 399 12.95 -5.97 -11.82
C LEU A 399 12.19 -7.16 -12.41
N VAL A 400 12.41 -7.47 -13.69
CA VAL A 400 11.86 -8.68 -14.32
C VAL A 400 12.44 -9.93 -13.67
N LEU A 401 13.76 -9.96 -13.46
CA LEU A 401 14.44 -11.09 -12.80
C LEU A 401 13.97 -11.25 -11.35
N ALA A 402 13.83 -10.15 -10.59
CA ALA A 402 13.28 -10.17 -9.25
C ALA A 402 11.82 -10.65 -9.24
N GLY A 403 11.03 -10.30 -10.26
CA GLY A 403 9.69 -10.84 -10.47
C GLY A 403 9.69 -12.35 -10.66
N LEU A 404 10.59 -12.86 -11.51
CA LEU A 404 10.74 -14.31 -11.72
C LEU A 404 11.17 -15.02 -10.43
N ILE A 405 12.17 -14.48 -9.73
CA ILE A 405 12.63 -15.02 -8.44
C ILE A 405 11.47 -15.02 -7.44
N ALA A 406 10.69 -13.93 -7.35
CA ALA A 406 9.55 -13.87 -6.44
C ALA A 406 8.48 -14.92 -6.76
N VAL A 407 8.18 -15.16 -8.04
CA VAL A 407 7.25 -16.23 -8.45
C VAL A 407 7.79 -17.60 -8.03
N LEU A 408 9.06 -17.89 -8.29
CA LEU A 408 9.69 -19.15 -7.89
C LEU A 408 9.70 -19.32 -6.36
N THR A 409 9.98 -18.27 -5.61
CA THR A 409 9.92 -18.27 -4.15
C THR A 409 8.50 -18.56 -3.65
N VAL A 410 7.46 -17.99 -4.27
CA VAL A 410 6.07 -18.31 -3.89
C VAL A 410 5.74 -19.77 -4.14
N VAL A 411 6.14 -20.31 -5.30
CA VAL A 411 5.93 -21.74 -5.62
C VAL A 411 6.64 -22.62 -4.59
N GLN A 412 7.91 -22.32 -4.28
CA GLN A 412 8.67 -23.07 -3.28
C GLN A 412 8.01 -22.99 -1.89
N ILE A 413 7.59 -21.82 -1.43
CA ILE A 413 6.88 -21.67 -0.15
C ILE A 413 5.59 -22.49 -0.14
N ALA A 414 4.85 -22.52 -1.25
CA ALA A 414 3.62 -23.29 -1.35
C ALA A 414 3.88 -24.80 -1.24
N LEU A 415 4.92 -25.29 -1.92
CA LEU A 415 5.32 -26.71 -1.88
C LEU A 415 5.85 -27.10 -0.49
N ASP A 416 6.70 -26.27 0.12
CA ASP A 416 7.17 -26.48 1.50
C ASP A 416 6.00 -26.55 2.51
N ASP A 417 4.97 -25.72 2.32
CA ASP A 417 3.77 -25.74 3.18
C ASP A 417 2.96 -27.04 2.99
N VAL A 418 2.91 -27.58 1.76
CA VAL A 418 2.30 -28.90 1.44
C VAL A 418 3.09 -30.03 2.11
N GLU A 419 4.41 -30.07 1.91
CA GLU A 419 5.31 -31.06 2.52
C GLU A 419 5.19 -31.09 4.05
N LYS A 420 5.24 -29.91 4.68
CA LYS A 420 5.06 -29.80 6.14
C LYS A 420 3.68 -30.25 6.59
N ALA A 421 2.63 -30.01 5.79
CA ALA A 421 1.29 -30.48 6.11
C ALA A 421 1.19 -32.01 5.98
N ALA A 422 1.80 -32.60 4.96
CA ALA A 422 1.84 -34.04 4.76
C ALA A 422 2.65 -34.73 5.87
N GLY A 423 3.87 -34.23 6.16
CA GLY A 423 4.71 -34.75 7.25
C GLY A 423 3.99 -34.75 8.60
N ARG A 424 3.29 -33.66 8.96
CA ARG A 424 2.46 -33.63 10.18
C ARG A 424 1.35 -34.67 10.19
N ALA A 425 0.74 -34.97 9.04
CA ALA A 425 -0.30 -35.98 8.93
C ALA A 425 0.29 -37.41 9.04
N MET A 426 1.44 -37.66 8.41
CA MET A 426 2.18 -38.91 8.51
C MET A 426 2.66 -39.19 9.94
N ASP A 427 3.26 -38.18 10.59
CA ASP A 427 3.72 -38.27 11.97
C ASP A 427 2.55 -38.54 12.94
N ALA A 428 1.42 -37.86 12.73
CA ALA A 428 0.21 -38.09 13.52
C ALA A 428 -0.31 -39.53 13.34
N ALA A 429 -0.34 -40.03 12.10
CA ALA A 429 -0.78 -41.38 11.80
C ALA A 429 0.15 -42.45 12.38
N GLY A 430 1.47 -42.29 12.25
CA GLY A 430 2.47 -43.16 12.88
C GLY A 430 2.39 -43.15 14.40
N ALA A 431 1.97 -42.02 14.99
CA ALA A 431 1.70 -41.92 16.41
C ALA A 431 0.34 -42.51 16.85
N GLY A 432 -0.54 -42.90 15.92
CA GLY A 432 -1.90 -43.37 16.20
C GLY A 432 -2.87 -42.24 16.58
N HIS A 433 -2.55 -41.00 16.22
CA HIS A 433 -3.40 -39.83 16.40
C HIS A 433 -4.14 -39.49 15.11
N ARG A 434 -5.31 -38.85 15.25
CA ARG A 434 -6.06 -38.37 14.09
C ARG A 434 -5.28 -37.22 13.42
N PRO A 435 -4.94 -37.31 12.13
CA PRO A 435 -4.20 -36.26 11.45
C PRO A 435 -5.04 -34.98 11.29
N PRO A 436 -4.40 -33.80 11.24
CA PRO A 436 -5.09 -32.57 10.90
C PRO A 436 -5.60 -32.59 9.46
N GLY A 437 -6.75 -31.98 9.20
CA GLY A 437 -7.26 -31.84 7.84
C GLY A 437 -6.42 -30.89 6.99
N TYR A 438 -6.36 -31.14 5.69
CA TYR A 438 -5.68 -30.30 4.72
C TYR A 438 -6.69 -29.74 3.72
N PHE A 439 -7.15 -28.51 3.96
CA PHE A 439 -8.06 -27.75 3.08
C PHE A 439 -9.11 -28.62 2.35
N GLY A 440 -10.09 -29.12 3.12
CA GLY A 440 -11.15 -29.98 2.59
C GLY A 440 -10.85 -31.47 2.59
N LEU A 441 -9.57 -31.87 2.57
CA LEU A 441 -9.17 -33.25 2.78
C LEU A 441 -9.23 -33.60 4.27
N ARG A 442 -9.96 -34.66 4.60
CA ARG A 442 -10.00 -35.25 5.94
C ARG A 442 -9.47 -36.67 5.84
N ALA A 443 -8.29 -36.87 6.38
CA ALA A 443 -7.74 -38.20 6.59
C ALA A 443 -8.33 -38.78 7.88
N GLU A 444 -8.76 -40.03 7.82
CA GLU A 444 -9.27 -40.78 8.97
C GLU A 444 -8.38 -42.00 9.21
N LEU A 445 -8.09 -42.24 10.48
CA LEU A 445 -7.34 -43.40 10.92
C LEU A 445 -8.34 -44.56 11.02
N VAL A 446 -8.13 -45.63 10.25
CA VAL A 446 -9.05 -46.76 10.13
C VAL A 446 -8.33 -48.10 10.28
N CYS A 447 -9.01 -49.06 10.86
CA CYS A 447 -8.64 -50.46 10.90
C CYS A 447 -9.32 -51.19 9.75
N VAL A 448 -8.54 -51.98 9.01
CA VAL A 448 -9.04 -52.71 7.84
C VAL A 448 -9.32 -54.16 8.25
N ARG A 449 -10.55 -54.61 8.07
CA ARG A 449 -10.94 -56.01 8.24
C ARG A 449 -11.24 -56.62 6.87
N PRO A 450 -10.42 -57.56 6.36
CA PRO A 450 -10.73 -58.27 5.13
C PRO A 450 -11.97 -59.15 5.31
N LEU A 451 -12.85 -59.18 4.32
CA LEU A 451 -14.09 -59.96 4.36
C LEU A 451 -13.92 -61.41 3.87
N GLY A 452 -12.77 -61.76 3.27
CA GLY A 452 -12.45 -63.11 2.83
C GLY A 452 -10.95 -63.43 2.89
N ASP A 453 -10.61 -64.71 2.76
CA ASP A 453 -9.26 -65.26 2.98
C ASP A 453 -8.22 -64.90 1.88
N GLY A 454 -8.55 -63.97 0.97
CA GLY A 454 -7.73 -63.65 -0.20
C GLY A 454 -8.06 -62.33 -0.88
N THR A 455 -8.21 -61.25 -0.10
CA THR A 455 -8.47 -59.91 -0.65
C THR A 455 -7.34 -59.48 -1.62
N PRO A 456 -7.64 -59.20 -2.90
CA PRO A 456 -6.64 -58.73 -3.85
C PRO A 456 -6.25 -57.28 -3.52
N VAL A 457 -4.97 -57.05 -3.25
CA VAL A 457 -4.42 -55.73 -2.93
C VAL A 457 -3.25 -55.41 -3.85
N VAL A 458 -3.24 -54.19 -4.38
CA VAL A 458 -2.08 -53.67 -5.10
C VAL A 458 -1.11 -53.06 -4.10
N ASN A 459 0.19 -53.35 -4.27
CA ASN A 459 1.30 -52.90 -3.40
C ASN A 459 1.39 -53.56 -2.01
N GLY A 460 0.92 -54.80 -1.85
CA GLY A 460 1.22 -55.64 -0.67
C GLY A 460 -0.02 -56.10 0.10
N PRO A 461 0.11 -56.90 1.17
CA PRO A 461 -1.05 -57.43 1.89
C PRO A 461 -1.79 -56.35 2.69
N VAL A 462 -3.09 -56.55 2.94
CA VAL A 462 -3.89 -55.68 3.81
C VAL A 462 -3.29 -55.67 5.23
N PRO A 463 -2.92 -54.52 5.80
CA PRO A 463 -2.50 -54.44 7.19
C PRO A 463 -3.71 -54.62 8.13
N THR A 464 -3.66 -55.65 8.97
CA THR A 464 -4.74 -55.99 9.92
C THR A 464 -4.38 -55.71 11.38
N THR A 465 -3.11 -55.44 11.68
CA THR A 465 -2.58 -55.34 13.06
C THR A 465 -2.46 -53.91 13.58
N HIS A 466 -2.56 -52.93 12.70
CA HIS A 466 -2.37 -51.53 13.01
C HIS A 466 -3.22 -50.67 12.06
N PRO A 467 -3.57 -49.45 12.47
CA PRO A 467 -4.46 -48.64 11.69
C PRO A 467 -3.72 -47.92 10.56
N VAL A 468 -4.44 -47.68 9.48
CA VAL A 468 -3.98 -47.01 8.26
C VAL A 468 -4.75 -45.72 8.04
N LEU A 469 -4.23 -44.84 7.20
CA LEU A 469 -4.96 -43.65 6.76
C LEU A 469 -5.84 -43.99 5.57
N SER A 470 -7.12 -43.62 5.67
CA SER A 470 -8.02 -43.53 4.52
C SER A 470 -8.36 -42.07 4.28
N PHE A 471 -8.35 -41.67 3.03
CA PHE A 471 -8.96 -40.41 2.57
C PHE A 471 -10.37 -40.71 2.08
N GLN A 472 -11.26 -39.71 2.10
CA GLN A 472 -12.67 -39.89 1.70
C GLN A 472 -12.75 -40.50 0.29
N PRO A 473 -13.18 -41.77 0.17
CA PRO A 473 -13.05 -42.49 -1.09
C PRO A 473 -14.08 -41.98 -2.11
N SER A 474 -13.65 -41.88 -3.38
CA SER A 474 -14.54 -41.72 -4.52
C SER A 474 -14.61 -43.04 -5.31
N GLY A 475 -15.82 -43.61 -5.45
CA GLY A 475 -16.06 -44.82 -6.25
C GLY A 475 -15.82 -46.15 -5.52
N ASP A 476 -15.53 -47.20 -6.30
CA ASP A 476 -15.52 -48.62 -5.84
C ASP A 476 -14.17 -49.08 -5.29
N THR A 477 -13.14 -48.24 -5.37
CA THR A 477 -11.78 -48.55 -4.91
C THR A 477 -11.40 -47.66 -3.73
N LEU A 478 -10.87 -48.29 -2.68
CA LEU A 478 -10.32 -47.64 -1.51
C LEU A 478 -8.80 -47.55 -1.65
N TRP A 479 -8.28 -46.35 -1.40
CA TRP A 479 -6.85 -46.12 -1.24
C TRP A 479 -6.54 -45.92 0.23
N LEU A 480 -5.60 -46.72 0.71
CA LEU A 480 -5.16 -46.74 2.10
C LEU A 480 -3.67 -46.42 2.15
N TRP A 481 -3.23 -45.66 3.14
CA TRP A 481 -1.82 -45.38 3.36
C TRP A 481 -1.35 -45.99 4.68
N ASP A 482 -0.38 -46.89 4.57
CA ASP A 482 0.19 -47.66 5.67
C ASP A 482 1.33 -46.87 6.35
N PRO A 483 1.20 -46.43 7.62
CA PRO A 483 2.25 -45.70 8.33
C PRO A 483 3.46 -46.56 8.74
N SER A 484 3.45 -47.87 8.45
CA SER A 484 4.47 -48.79 8.93
C SER A 484 5.87 -48.46 8.37
N PRO A 485 6.89 -48.30 9.23
CA PRO A 485 8.28 -48.08 8.80
C PRO A 485 8.83 -49.23 7.94
N SER A 486 8.21 -50.41 8.00
CA SER A 486 8.63 -51.58 7.22
C SER A 486 8.47 -51.42 5.70
N ARG A 487 7.70 -50.43 5.25
CA ARG A 487 7.46 -50.12 3.84
C ARG A 487 8.61 -49.33 3.18
N GLY A 488 9.56 -48.81 3.97
CA GLY A 488 10.71 -48.03 3.50
C GLY A 488 10.48 -46.52 3.55
N GLU A 489 11.26 -45.76 2.80
CA GLU A 489 11.12 -44.29 2.67
C GLU A 489 10.30 -43.88 1.44
N ASP A 490 10.00 -44.83 0.55
CA ASP A 490 9.32 -44.61 -0.73
C ASP A 490 7.80 -44.59 -0.55
N THR A 491 7.19 -43.40 -0.64
CA THR A 491 5.79 -43.12 -0.32
C THR A 491 4.80 -43.95 -1.15
N GLU A 492 5.13 -44.30 -2.39
CA GLU A 492 4.29 -45.14 -3.25
C GLU A 492 4.09 -46.56 -2.67
N ARG A 493 5.04 -47.06 -1.89
CA ARG A 493 4.97 -48.39 -1.26
C ARG A 493 4.06 -48.43 -0.04
N HIS A 494 3.77 -47.26 0.52
CA HIS A 494 2.82 -47.11 1.63
C HIS A 494 1.38 -47.03 1.10
N ALA A 495 1.17 -46.64 -0.15
CA ALA A 495 -0.15 -46.60 -0.78
C ALA A 495 -0.62 -47.99 -1.21
N LEU A 496 -1.77 -48.40 -0.70
CA LEU A 496 -2.43 -49.67 -0.97
C LEU A 496 -3.77 -49.42 -1.66
N ARG A 497 -4.03 -50.16 -2.73
CA ARG A 497 -5.32 -50.12 -3.42
C ARG A 497 -6.10 -51.40 -3.17
N VAL A 498 -7.32 -51.26 -2.66
CA VAL A 498 -8.24 -52.36 -2.36
C VAL A 498 -9.63 -52.02 -2.91
N ARG A 499 -10.47 -53.01 -3.21
CA ARG A 499 -11.88 -52.74 -3.57
C ARG A 499 -12.70 -52.57 -2.30
N ALA A 500 -13.64 -51.62 -2.32
CA ALA A 500 -14.47 -51.31 -1.16
C ALA A 500 -15.34 -52.49 -0.69
N GLU A 501 -15.71 -53.39 -1.60
CA GLU A 501 -16.51 -54.59 -1.29
C GLU A 501 -15.73 -55.70 -0.60
N ASP A 502 -14.39 -55.66 -0.63
CA ASP A 502 -13.54 -56.73 -0.10
C ASP A 502 -13.07 -56.47 1.33
N VAL A 503 -13.32 -55.27 1.88
CA VAL A 503 -12.85 -54.83 3.20
C VAL A 503 -13.89 -54.01 3.95
N GLU A 504 -13.95 -54.20 5.26
CA GLU A 504 -14.69 -53.34 6.19
C GLU A 504 -13.71 -52.36 6.87
N LEU A 505 -14.03 -51.07 6.83
CA LEU A 505 -13.25 -50.02 7.50
C LEU A 505 -13.90 -49.65 8.85
N VAL A 506 -13.14 -49.76 9.93
CA VAL A 506 -13.58 -49.38 11.29
C VAL A 506 -12.73 -48.23 11.80
N VAL A 507 -13.34 -47.14 12.29
CA VAL A 507 -12.59 -45.98 12.80
C VAL A 507 -11.71 -46.39 13.98
N ALA A 508 -10.40 -46.17 13.84
CA ALA A 508 -9.41 -46.57 14.82
C ALA A 508 -9.22 -45.49 15.90
N HIS A 509 -8.96 -45.93 17.13
CA HIS A 509 -8.62 -45.06 18.26
C HIS A 509 -7.27 -45.53 18.85
N GLY A 510 -6.18 -44.85 18.48
CA GLY A 510 -4.83 -45.20 18.93
C GLY A 510 -4.05 -46.01 17.89
N ARG A 511 -3.10 -46.84 18.32
CA ARG A 511 -2.10 -47.51 17.47
C ARG A 511 -2.43 -48.96 17.07
N ARG A 512 -3.59 -49.48 17.47
CA ARG A 512 -3.93 -50.90 17.28
C ARG A 512 -5.29 -51.08 16.66
N CYS A 513 -5.33 -52.10 15.81
CA CYS A 513 -6.48 -52.86 15.41
C CYS A 513 -6.40 -54.21 16.14
#